data_AF-A0A831P3P7-F1
#
_entry.id   AF-A0A831P3P7-F1
#
_cell.length_a   1.000
_cell.length_b   1.000
_cell.length_c   1.000
_cell.angle_alpha   90.00
_cell.angle_beta   90.00
_cell.angle_gamma   90.00
#
_symmetry.space_group_name_H-M   'P 1'
#
loop_
_entity.id
_entity.type
_entity.pdbx_description
1 polymer ?
#
loop_
_entity_poly.entity_id
_entity_poly.type
_entity_poly.pdbx_seq_one_letter_code
_entity_poly.pdbx_strand_id
1 'polypeptide(L)'
;MQSKRNRLKHLEFDGKFREKIVTGKKRVTIRKRTKLKPGDFVFVHCGGKIIGKAKIISVKRRKLEELTDQEAKLDGFEDRSDLIQKLTDLGYHDGVYVIEFKFVPTDDITPYELHYGSVALDEIARKALECLNLSKSEKRILNTFLKEGSIRKAAKKLGSWKKRNEIRCILRKCYLLLREMRKL
;
A
#
# COMPACT_ATOMS: atom_id res chain seq x y z
N MET A 1 19.74 18.58 -1.15
CA MET A 1 19.45 17.31 -0.46
C MET A 1 18.09 17.41 0.21
N GLN A 2 17.07 16.70 -0.31
CA GLN A 2 15.74 16.37 0.27
C GLN A 2 14.84 16.02 -0.94
N SER A 3 14.05 14.95 -1.01
CA SER A 3 13.64 13.98 -0.01
C SER A 3 13.84 12.58 -0.59
N LYS A 4 14.43 11.66 0.19
CA LYS A 4 14.10 10.24 0.00
C LYS A 4 12.59 10.20 0.13
N ARG A 5 11.86 9.98 -0.97
CA ARG A 5 10.43 9.66 -0.98
C ARG A 5 10.18 8.76 0.21
N ASN A 6 9.60 9.28 1.29
CA ASN A 6 8.98 8.48 2.32
C ASN A 6 7.78 7.86 1.60
N ARG A 7 8.03 6.78 0.85
CA ARG A 7 6.97 5.95 0.31
C ARG A 7 6.18 5.55 1.53
N LEU A 8 4.92 5.95 1.56
CA LEU A 8 3.96 5.48 2.54
C LEU A 8 4.16 3.96 2.63
N LYS A 9 4.48 3.47 3.82
CA LYS A 9 4.73 2.06 4.04
C LYS A 9 3.39 1.39 4.25
N HIS A 10 3.25 0.18 3.72
CA HIS A 10 1.99 -0.55 3.72
C HIS A 10 2.20 -1.94 4.32
N LEU A 11 1.20 -2.39 5.08
CA LEU A 11 1.10 -3.72 5.64
C LEU A 11 -0.21 -4.34 5.13
N GLU A 12 -0.09 -5.18 4.10
CA GLU A 12 -1.24 -5.81 3.44
C GLU A 12 -1.59 -7.16 4.06
N PHE A 13 -2.89 -7.42 4.19
CA PHE A 13 -3.48 -8.65 4.72
C PHE A 13 -4.64 -9.13 3.84
N ASP A 14 -4.86 -10.44 3.86
CA ASP A 14 -6.07 -11.05 3.31
C ASP A 14 -7.32 -10.56 4.09
N GLY A 15 -8.43 -10.37 3.36
CA GLY A 15 -9.70 -9.89 3.93
C GLY A 15 -10.19 -10.71 5.12
N LYS A 16 -9.90 -12.02 5.15
CA LYS A 16 -10.30 -12.91 6.26
C LYS A 16 -9.71 -12.52 7.62
N PHE A 17 -8.61 -11.75 7.63
CA PHE A 17 -7.98 -11.31 8.87
C PHE A 17 -8.56 -10.01 9.43
N ARG A 18 -9.50 -9.35 8.73
CA ARG A 18 -10.01 -8.03 9.10
C ARG A 18 -10.49 -7.98 10.55
N GLU A 19 -11.40 -8.87 10.92
CA GLU A 19 -11.98 -8.90 12.26
C GLU A 19 -10.90 -9.14 13.33
N LYS A 20 -9.97 -10.08 13.09
CA LYS A 20 -8.88 -10.38 14.02
C LYS A 20 -7.95 -9.18 14.21
N ILE A 21 -7.70 -8.38 13.17
CA ILE A 21 -6.87 -7.16 13.27
C ILE A 21 -7.61 -6.07 14.04
N VAL A 22 -8.87 -5.80 13.68
CA VAL A 22 -9.68 -4.73 14.28
C VAL A 22 -9.93 -4.98 15.77
N THR A 23 -10.21 -6.22 16.15
CA THR A 23 -10.40 -6.63 17.55
C THR A 23 -9.10 -6.74 18.34
N GLY A 24 -7.94 -6.57 17.70
CA GLY A 24 -6.63 -6.70 18.34
C GLY A 24 -6.23 -8.15 18.67
N LYS A 25 -6.95 -9.16 18.18
CA LYS A 25 -6.55 -10.57 18.29
C LYS A 25 -5.27 -10.85 17.48
N LYS A 26 -5.18 -10.27 16.29
CA LYS A 26 -4.02 -10.36 15.40
C LYS A 26 -3.11 -9.15 15.58
N ARG A 27 -1.94 -9.38 16.17
CA ARG A 27 -0.91 -8.35 16.48
C ARG A 27 0.46 -8.66 15.87
N VAL A 28 0.60 -9.83 15.25
CA VAL A 28 1.81 -10.32 14.60
C VAL A 28 1.51 -10.63 13.13
N THR A 29 2.54 -10.56 12.29
CA THR A 29 2.51 -11.09 10.94
C THR A 29 3.84 -11.71 10.54
N ILE A 30 3.78 -12.88 9.92
CA ILE A 30 4.95 -13.59 9.43
C ILE A 30 5.14 -13.33 7.93
N ARG A 31 6.37 -12.96 7.54
CA ARG A 31 6.71 -12.60 6.15
C ARG A 31 8.04 -13.18 5.72
N LYS A 32 8.13 -13.62 4.45
CA LYS A 32 9.38 -14.12 3.86
C LYS A 32 10.46 -13.04 3.79
N ARG A 33 10.04 -11.82 3.49
CA ARG A 33 10.91 -10.63 3.37
C ARG A 33 10.16 -9.41 3.87
N THR A 34 10.89 -8.48 4.46
CA THR A 34 10.34 -7.19 4.88
C THR A 34 11.39 -6.09 4.76
N LYS A 35 10.91 -4.87 4.48
CA LYS A 35 11.71 -3.63 4.58
C LYS A 35 11.31 -2.79 5.79
N LEU A 36 10.37 -3.32 6.60
CA LEU A 36 9.88 -2.66 7.80
C LEU A 36 10.91 -2.76 8.91
N LYS A 37 10.95 -1.74 9.74
CA LYS A 37 11.82 -1.62 10.91
C LYS A 37 10.99 -1.23 12.13
N PRO A 38 11.42 -1.59 13.35
CA PRO A 38 10.84 -1.05 14.58
C PRO A 38 10.72 0.47 14.51
N GLY A 39 9.58 1.01 14.94
CA GLY A 39 9.26 2.44 14.89
C GLY A 39 8.60 2.92 13.60
N ASP A 40 8.56 2.10 12.54
CA ASP A 40 7.86 2.48 11.31
C ASP A 40 6.35 2.67 11.54
N PHE A 41 5.79 3.72 10.94
CA PHE A 41 4.35 3.90 10.78
C PHE A 41 3.91 3.43 9.40
N VAL A 42 2.89 2.57 9.35
CA VAL A 42 2.40 1.93 8.12
C VAL A 42 0.89 2.05 8.02
N PHE A 43 0.37 2.12 6.79
CA PHE A 43 -1.05 1.88 6.53
C PHE A 43 -1.33 0.38 6.49
N VAL A 44 -2.41 -0.03 7.15
CA VAL A 44 -2.85 -1.42 7.16
C VAL A 44 -3.93 -1.60 6.11
N HIS A 45 -3.65 -2.45 5.13
CA HIS A 45 -4.62 -2.83 4.11
C HIS A 45 -5.18 -4.20 4.41
N CYS A 46 -6.49 -4.35 4.26
CA CYS A 46 -7.18 -5.63 4.41
C CYS A 46 -8.32 -5.70 3.41
N GLY A 47 -8.35 -6.72 2.56
CA GLY A 47 -9.42 -6.88 1.56
C GLY A 47 -9.54 -5.71 0.56
N GLY A 48 -8.42 -5.09 0.18
CA GLY A 48 -8.39 -3.99 -0.79
C GLY A 48 -8.69 -2.59 -0.22
N LYS A 49 -9.05 -2.49 1.06
CA LYS A 49 -9.24 -1.21 1.76
C LYS A 49 -8.14 -0.95 2.78
N ILE A 50 -7.90 0.31 3.10
CA ILE A 50 -7.10 0.73 4.26
C ILE A 50 -8.06 0.79 5.44
N ILE A 51 -7.75 -0.01 6.47
CA ILE A 51 -8.61 -0.15 7.67
C ILE A 51 -8.03 0.58 8.88
N GLY A 52 -6.84 1.18 8.73
CA GLY A 52 -6.18 1.91 9.80
C GLY A 52 -4.68 2.07 9.60
N LYS A 53 -4.00 2.45 10.68
CA LYS A 53 -2.54 2.60 10.75
C LYS A 53 -1.96 1.65 11.78
N ALA A 54 -0.70 1.29 11.62
CA ALA A 54 0.02 0.54 12.63
C ALA A 54 1.42 1.11 12.87
N LYS A 55 1.87 1.04 14.12
CA LYS A 55 3.27 1.23 14.49
C LYS A 55 3.93 -0.14 14.58
N ILE A 56 5.04 -0.34 13.87
CA ILE A 56 5.85 -1.55 13.97
C ILE A 56 6.59 -1.52 15.30
N ILE A 57 6.37 -2.54 16.13
CA ILE A 57 6.95 -2.66 17.46
C ILE A 57 8.27 -3.42 17.40
N SER A 58 8.27 -4.57 16.73
CA SER A 58 9.46 -5.41 16.60
C SER A 58 9.50 -6.11 15.24
N VAL A 59 10.72 -6.40 14.78
CA VAL A 59 10.98 -7.19 13.56
C VAL A 59 12.12 -8.14 13.89
N LYS A 60 11.83 -9.45 13.95
CA LYS A 60 12.80 -10.48 14.30
C LYS A 60 12.89 -11.52 13.19
N ARG A 61 14.10 -11.96 12.86
CA ARG A 61 14.30 -13.12 11.97
C ARG A 61 14.26 -14.38 12.82
N ARG A 62 13.47 -15.36 12.39
CA ARG A 62 13.28 -16.66 13.07
C ARG A 62 13.34 -17.77 12.04
N LYS A 63 13.74 -18.97 12.46
CA LYS A 63 13.52 -20.16 11.62
C LYS A 63 12.05 -20.59 11.70
N LEU A 64 11.55 -21.30 10.68
CA LEU A 64 10.17 -21.84 10.70
C LEU A 64 9.95 -22.76 11.91
N GLU A 65 10.94 -23.60 12.22
CA GLU A 65 10.89 -24.54 13.34
C GLU A 65 10.71 -23.86 14.71
N GLU A 66 11.24 -22.63 14.86
CA GLU A 66 11.21 -21.84 16.09
C GLU A 66 9.90 -21.08 16.33
N LEU A 67 8.98 -21.10 15.35
CA LEU A 67 7.68 -20.45 15.49
C LEU A 67 6.85 -21.18 16.55
N THR A 68 6.18 -20.41 17.40
CA THR A 68 5.39 -20.91 18.53
C THR A 68 3.89 -20.86 18.26
N ASP A 69 3.09 -21.64 19.00
CA ASP A 69 1.62 -21.54 18.96
C ASP A 69 1.13 -20.14 19.34
N GLN A 70 1.83 -19.48 20.26
CA GLN A 70 1.50 -18.12 20.64
C GLN A 70 1.70 -17.15 19.47
N GLU A 71 2.81 -17.25 18.74
CA GLU A 71 3.05 -16.43 17.54
C GLU A 71 2.02 -16.75 16.45
N ALA A 72 1.62 -18.01 16.27
CA ALA A 72 0.59 -18.39 15.32
C ALA A 72 -0.78 -17.79 15.66
N LYS A 73 -1.20 -17.87 16.92
CA LYS A 73 -2.43 -17.24 17.42
C LYS A 73 -2.42 -15.72 17.24
N LEU A 74 -1.28 -15.08 17.52
CA LEU A 74 -1.10 -13.64 17.31
C LEU A 74 -1.00 -13.25 15.83
N ASP A 75 -0.64 -14.18 14.93
CA ASP A 75 -0.73 -14.04 13.47
C ASP A 75 -2.16 -14.36 12.95
N GLY A 76 -3.07 -14.75 13.84
CA GLY A 76 -4.47 -15.00 13.52
C GLY A 76 -4.75 -16.40 12.96
N PHE A 77 -3.86 -17.36 13.21
CA PHE A 77 -4.08 -18.80 12.99
C PHE A 77 -4.59 -19.46 14.28
N GLU A 78 -5.08 -20.70 14.20
CA GLU A 78 -5.56 -21.41 15.39
C GLU A 78 -4.39 -21.94 16.22
N ASP A 79 -3.42 -22.53 15.54
CA ASP A 79 -2.19 -23.07 16.12
C ASP A 79 -0.99 -22.98 15.15
N ARG A 80 0.16 -23.46 15.62
CA ARG A 80 1.40 -23.53 14.84
C ARG A 80 1.28 -24.44 13.62
N SER A 81 0.54 -25.54 13.70
CA SER A 81 0.38 -26.48 12.58
C SER A 81 -0.27 -25.79 11.39
N ASP A 82 -1.39 -25.09 11.63
CA ASP A 82 -2.12 -24.30 10.64
C ASP A 82 -1.24 -23.24 9.98
N LEU A 83 -0.46 -22.54 10.80
CA LEU A 83 0.46 -21.51 10.32
C LEU A 83 1.54 -22.13 9.43
N ILE A 84 2.20 -23.21 9.89
CA ILE A 84 3.29 -23.86 9.14
C ILE A 84 2.77 -24.43 7.82
N GLN A 85 1.60 -25.06 7.81
CA GLN A 85 0.96 -25.53 6.58
C GLN A 85 0.76 -24.35 5.62
N LYS A 86 0.18 -23.24 6.09
CA LYS A 86 -0.05 -22.08 5.24
C LYS A 86 1.24 -21.45 4.70
N LEU A 87 2.30 -21.40 5.51
CA LEU A 87 3.60 -20.90 5.09
C LEU A 87 4.23 -21.83 4.03
N THR A 88 4.11 -23.14 4.22
CA THR A 88 4.61 -24.16 3.28
C THR A 88 3.90 -24.06 1.93
N ASP A 89 2.57 -23.93 1.92
CA ASP A 89 1.78 -23.72 0.69
C ASP A 89 2.21 -22.45 -0.08
N LEU A 90 2.72 -21.45 0.63
CA LEU A 90 3.24 -20.21 0.06
C LEU A 90 4.73 -20.31 -0.34
N GLY A 91 5.35 -21.48 -0.20
CA GLY A 91 6.76 -21.73 -0.56
C GLY A 91 7.77 -21.11 0.42
N TYR A 92 7.47 -21.12 1.72
CA TYR A 92 8.36 -20.67 2.77
C TYR A 92 9.12 -21.89 3.33
N HIS A 93 10.42 -21.95 3.09
CA HIS A 93 11.28 -23.07 3.53
C HIS A 93 12.47 -22.62 4.39
N ASP A 94 12.74 -21.31 4.44
CA ASP A 94 13.88 -20.72 5.13
C ASP A 94 13.45 -19.87 6.34
N GLY A 95 14.40 -19.14 6.94
CA GLY A 95 14.08 -18.15 7.95
C GLY A 95 13.08 -17.08 7.49
N VAL A 96 12.12 -16.78 8.36
CA VAL A 96 11.04 -15.81 8.19
C VAL A 96 11.24 -14.60 9.09
N TYR A 97 10.49 -13.54 8.82
CA TYR A 97 10.41 -12.36 9.68
C TYR A 97 9.10 -12.37 10.46
N VAL A 98 9.20 -12.36 11.78
CA VAL A 98 8.09 -12.12 12.69
C VAL A 98 8.01 -10.63 12.95
N ILE A 99 6.88 -10.02 12.58
CA ILE A 99 6.66 -8.57 12.67
C ILE A 99 5.51 -8.33 13.65
N GLU A 100 5.82 -7.69 14.76
CA GLU A 100 4.83 -7.26 15.74
C GLU A 100 4.42 -5.81 15.46
N PHE A 101 3.12 -5.54 15.58
CA PHE A 101 2.58 -4.22 15.30
C PHE A 101 1.46 -3.84 16.28
N LYS A 102 1.39 -2.54 16.59
CA LYS A 102 0.28 -1.94 17.33
C LYS A 102 -0.64 -1.23 16.34
N PHE A 103 -1.84 -1.77 16.17
CA PHE A 103 -2.85 -1.28 15.23
C PHE A 103 -3.75 -0.21 15.87
N VAL A 104 -4.11 0.79 15.06
CA VAL A 104 -5.10 1.82 15.39
C VAL A 104 -6.09 1.87 14.21
N PRO A 105 -7.36 1.49 14.42
CA PRO A 105 -8.36 1.50 13.37
C PRO A 105 -8.68 2.93 12.90
N THR A 106 -9.13 3.04 11.67
CA THR A 106 -9.75 4.24 11.10
C THR A 106 -10.98 3.82 10.30
N ASP A 107 -11.72 4.79 9.80
CA ASP A 107 -12.70 4.52 8.76
C ASP A 107 -12.04 3.84 7.56
N ASP A 108 -12.80 2.95 6.93
CA ASP A 108 -12.42 2.25 5.72
C ASP A 108 -12.22 3.29 4.60
N ILE A 109 -10.96 3.49 4.17
CA ILE A 109 -10.64 4.33 3.01
C ILE A 109 -10.06 3.47 1.90
N THR A 110 -10.43 3.77 0.67
CA THR A 110 -9.84 3.14 -0.51
C THR A 110 -8.42 3.68 -0.76
N PRO A 111 -7.55 2.89 -1.42
CA PRO A 111 -6.27 3.42 -1.90
C PRO A 111 -6.43 4.61 -2.85
N TYR A 112 -7.57 4.74 -3.52
CA TYR A 112 -7.91 5.88 -4.35
C TYR A 112 -8.07 7.14 -3.50
N GLU A 113 -8.94 7.09 -2.49
CA GLU A 113 -9.21 8.22 -1.59
C GLU A 113 -7.96 8.68 -0.85
N LEU A 114 -7.11 7.74 -0.41
CA LEU A 114 -5.82 8.09 0.20
C LEU A 114 -4.96 8.97 -0.73
N HIS A 115 -4.98 8.71 -2.04
CA HIS A 115 -4.09 9.37 -2.98
C HIS A 115 -4.70 10.58 -3.68
N TYR A 116 -6.02 10.63 -3.84
CA TYR A 116 -6.72 11.61 -4.67
C TYR A 116 -7.93 12.24 -3.97
N GLY A 117 -8.22 11.87 -2.72
CA GLY A 117 -9.44 12.29 -2.03
C GLY A 117 -10.68 11.83 -2.80
N SER A 118 -11.70 12.69 -2.85
CA SER A 118 -12.92 12.48 -3.63
C SER A 118 -12.83 13.00 -5.07
N VAL A 119 -11.68 13.55 -5.49
CA VAL A 119 -11.55 14.21 -6.80
C VAL A 119 -11.34 13.17 -7.89
N ALA A 120 -12.02 13.34 -9.03
CA ALA A 120 -11.87 12.46 -10.19
C ALA A 120 -10.52 12.68 -10.90
N LEU A 121 -9.92 11.61 -11.43
CA LEU A 121 -8.58 11.69 -12.05
C LEU A 121 -8.57 12.53 -13.33
N ASP A 122 -9.64 12.52 -14.11
CA ASP A 122 -9.80 13.33 -15.30
C ASP A 122 -9.92 14.82 -14.95
N GLU A 123 -10.60 15.16 -13.84
CA GLU A 123 -10.62 16.52 -13.32
C GLU A 123 -9.22 16.98 -12.92
N ILE A 124 -8.48 16.16 -12.17
CA ILE A 124 -7.08 16.44 -11.79
C ILE A 124 -6.25 16.70 -13.05
N ALA A 125 -6.38 15.86 -14.08
CA ALA A 125 -5.62 15.99 -15.31
C ALA A 125 -5.96 17.27 -16.10
N ARG A 126 -7.25 17.62 -16.22
CA ARG A 126 -7.70 18.86 -16.89
C ARG A 126 -7.18 20.10 -16.18
N LYS A 127 -7.43 20.21 -14.88
CA LYS A 127 -6.95 21.34 -14.06
C LYS A 127 -5.43 21.45 -14.05
N ALA A 128 -4.72 20.33 -14.07
CA ALA A 128 -3.26 20.34 -14.14
C ALA A 128 -2.74 20.93 -15.46
N LEU A 129 -3.36 20.59 -16.59
CA LEU A 129 -3.00 21.13 -17.90
C LEU A 129 -3.28 22.63 -18.01
N GLU A 130 -4.31 23.12 -17.32
CA GLU A 130 -4.70 24.53 -17.28
C GLU A 130 -3.83 25.37 -16.32
N CYS A 131 -3.59 24.87 -15.11
CA CYS A 131 -3.05 25.67 -14.01
C CYS A 131 -1.56 25.45 -13.72
N LEU A 132 -0.97 24.31 -14.14
CA LEU A 132 0.39 23.95 -13.77
C LEU A 132 1.38 24.13 -14.94
N ASN A 133 2.60 24.58 -14.61
CA ASN A 133 3.70 24.60 -15.57
C ASN A 133 4.29 23.19 -15.76
N LEU A 134 3.68 22.41 -16.65
CA LEU A 134 4.05 21.03 -16.95
C LEU A 134 5.04 20.92 -18.10
N SER A 135 5.97 19.96 -18.01
CA SER A 135 6.87 19.63 -19.11
C SER A 135 6.11 19.07 -20.33
N LYS A 136 6.73 19.13 -21.52
CA LYS A 136 6.17 18.54 -22.76
C LYS A 136 5.80 17.06 -22.58
N SER A 137 6.61 16.30 -21.84
CA SER A 137 6.35 14.90 -21.53
C SER A 137 5.13 14.71 -20.63
N GLU A 138 5.03 15.47 -19.53
CA GLU A 138 3.88 15.42 -18.61
C GLU A 138 2.58 15.80 -19.33
N LYS A 139 2.60 16.86 -20.14
CA LYS A 139 1.45 17.27 -20.97
C LYS A 139 1.02 16.15 -21.91
N ARG A 140 1.98 15.51 -22.62
CA ARG A 140 1.69 14.37 -23.51
C ARG A 140 1.02 13.22 -22.74
N ILE A 141 1.49 12.91 -21.54
CA ILE A 141 0.96 11.82 -20.72
C ILE A 141 -0.47 12.12 -20.25
N LEU A 142 -0.72 13.33 -19.72
CA LEU A 142 -2.06 13.73 -19.26
C LEU A 142 -3.06 13.79 -20.42
N ASN A 143 -2.69 14.35 -21.56
CA ASN A 143 -3.54 14.36 -22.75
C ASN A 143 -3.85 12.95 -23.25
N THR A 144 -2.87 12.05 -23.23
CA THR A 144 -3.11 10.63 -23.59
C THR A 144 -4.04 9.97 -22.58
N PHE A 145 -3.89 10.26 -21.29
CA PHE A 145 -4.79 9.74 -20.25
C PHE A 145 -6.23 10.22 -20.44
N LEU A 146 -6.43 11.52 -20.67
CA LEU A 146 -7.75 12.11 -20.92
C LEU A 146 -8.42 11.50 -22.16
N LYS A 147 -7.67 11.35 -23.26
CA LYS A 147 -8.17 10.75 -24.51
C LYS A 147 -8.60 9.30 -24.33
N GLU A 148 -7.84 8.51 -23.58
CA GLU A 148 -8.06 7.06 -23.45
C GLU A 148 -9.02 6.70 -22.30
N GLY A 149 -9.35 7.66 -21.42
CA GLY A 149 -10.28 7.52 -20.29
C GLY A 149 -9.83 6.53 -19.20
N SER A 150 -8.65 5.92 -19.32
CA SER A 150 -8.16 4.99 -18.31
C SER A 150 -6.64 4.93 -18.28
N ILE A 151 -6.08 4.79 -17.08
CA ILE A 151 -4.64 4.61 -16.86
C ILE A 151 -4.11 3.39 -17.63
N ARG A 152 -4.92 2.32 -17.69
CA ARG A 152 -4.57 1.07 -18.34
C ARG A 152 -4.43 1.25 -19.86
N LYS A 153 -5.44 1.83 -20.54
CA LYS A 153 -5.40 2.08 -21.99
C LYS A 153 -4.34 3.11 -22.35
N ALA A 154 -4.24 4.20 -21.59
CA ALA A 154 -3.20 5.21 -21.78
C ALA A 154 -1.79 4.65 -21.68
N ALA A 155 -1.51 3.78 -20.70
CA ALA A 155 -0.21 3.12 -20.59
C ALA A 155 0.12 2.25 -21.81
N LYS A 156 -0.87 1.51 -22.33
CA LYS A 156 -0.72 0.71 -23.56
C LYS A 156 -0.40 1.62 -24.75
N LYS A 157 -1.10 2.76 -24.90
CA LYS A 157 -0.87 3.74 -25.97
C LYS A 157 0.50 4.41 -25.88
N LEU A 158 1.01 4.61 -24.66
CA LEU A 158 2.35 5.15 -24.39
C LEU A 158 3.48 4.11 -24.52
N GLY A 159 3.15 2.88 -24.94
CA GLY A 159 4.13 1.86 -25.33
C GLY A 159 4.44 0.79 -24.28
N SER A 160 3.89 0.86 -23.06
CA SER A 160 4.12 -0.21 -22.07
C SER A 160 3.16 -0.18 -20.89
N TRP A 161 2.78 -1.35 -20.40
CA TRP A 161 2.10 -1.52 -19.11
C TRP A 161 2.84 -0.88 -17.93
N LYS A 162 4.18 -0.75 -17.98
CA LYS A 162 4.97 -0.09 -16.94
C LYS A 162 4.65 1.40 -16.81
N LYS A 163 4.17 2.05 -17.88
CA LYS A 163 3.74 3.46 -17.90
C LYS A 163 2.57 3.77 -16.96
N ARG A 164 1.82 2.76 -16.50
CA ARG A 164 0.78 2.95 -15.47
C ARG A 164 1.32 3.62 -14.21
N ASN A 165 2.52 3.26 -13.78
CA ASN A 165 3.13 3.84 -12.59
C ASN A 165 3.53 5.29 -12.82
N GLU A 166 4.04 5.61 -14.01
CA GLU A 166 4.40 6.97 -14.41
C GLU A 166 3.18 7.88 -14.46
N ILE A 167 2.09 7.42 -15.11
CA ILE A 167 0.80 8.15 -15.13
C ILE A 167 0.31 8.42 -13.70
N ARG A 168 0.31 7.41 -12.82
CA ARG A 168 -0.09 7.59 -11.42
C ARG A 168 0.82 8.56 -10.67
N CYS A 169 2.13 8.53 -10.92
CA CYS A 169 3.06 9.46 -10.27
C CYS A 169 2.77 10.91 -10.69
N ILE A 170 2.49 11.14 -11.97
CA ILE A 170 2.18 12.47 -12.50
C ILE A 170 0.83 12.95 -11.95
N LEU A 171 -0.22 12.12 -12.00
CA LEU A 171 -1.54 12.47 -11.44
C LEU A 171 -1.46 12.81 -9.95
N ARG A 172 -0.72 12.02 -9.16
CA ARG A 172 -0.51 12.31 -7.73
C ARG A 172 0.25 13.62 -7.51
N LYS A 173 1.30 13.86 -8.28
CA LYS A 173 2.06 15.12 -8.23
C LYS A 173 1.13 16.30 -8.54
N CYS A 174 0.33 16.20 -9.59
CA CYS A 174 -0.59 17.25 -10.01
C CYS A 174 -1.67 17.51 -8.94
N TYR A 175 -2.27 16.46 -8.38
CA TYR A 175 -3.24 16.57 -7.30
C TYR A 175 -2.69 17.34 -6.09
N LEU A 176 -1.48 17.00 -5.64
CA LEU A 176 -0.85 17.68 -4.51
C LEU A 176 -0.60 19.18 -4.81
N LEU A 177 -0.03 19.50 -5.97
CA LEU A 177 0.23 20.89 -6.37
C LEU A 177 -1.07 21.69 -6.48
N LEU A 178 -2.11 21.13 -7.08
CA LEU A 178 -3.39 21.81 -7.22
C LEU A 178 -4.06 22.06 -5.86
N ARG A 179 -3.93 21.13 -4.90
CA ARG A 179 -4.41 21.33 -3.53
C ARG A 179 -3.64 22.42 -2.79
N GLU A 180 -2.32 22.47 -2.93
CA GLU A 180 -1.49 23.53 -2.36
C GLU A 180 -1.90 24.91 -2.91
N MET A 181 -2.24 24.97 -4.20
CA MET A 181 -2.73 26.19 -4.86
C MET A 181 -4.23 26.48 -4.61
N ARG A 182 -4.95 25.65 -3.84
CA ARG A 182 -6.40 25.73 -3.61
C ARG A 182 -7.22 25.78 -4.91
N LYS A 183 -6.80 24.97 -5.90
CA LYS A 183 -7.49 24.80 -7.20
C LYS A 183 -8.32 23.51 -7.27
N LEU A 184 -8.32 22.72 -6.19
CA LEU A 184 -9.12 21.52 -5.95
C LEU A 184 -9.78 21.61 -4.58
#